data_AF-A0A4Q2X4D0-F1
#
_entry.id   AF-A0A4Q2X4D0-F1
#
_cell.length_a   1.000
_cell.length_b   1.000
_cell.length_c   1.000
_cell.angle_alpha   90.00
_cell.angle_beta   90.00
_cell.angle_gamma   90.00
#
_symmetry.space_group_name_H-M   'P 1'
#
loop_
_entity.id
_entity.type
_entity.pdbx_description
1 polymer ?
#
loop_
_entity_poly.entity_id
_entity_poly.type
_entity_poly.pdbx_seq_one_letter_code
_entity_poly.pdbx_strand_id
1 'polypeptide(L)'
;MNLDDIRRQIDTIDRDLLDLLSRRADLVHEVGVVKKRDGLQIYAPEREEALLRRLIEMNEGRLPEKSIRAIYREIMSAALALEDDLTIAYLGPEGTWTHQAAIKKFGHSVNYSAQTNFSDVFDQVARRAASYGVVPIENSTEGAVSHTLDLFVDSPLHICAQILVRIEHGLMASIPREQITTLYSHPQALAQCRGWIMKNFPNAELIEVSSTTKAAEIARDKASQGVAAIGSPLAAEMYGLSLLEESIQDRATNTTRFLVIGEKPCPPTGKDRTSILFSIHHRPGSLVKALQAFDQFDINMSKIESRPSRQKDWEYIFYVDLSGHCDDPKVAEALEELRKHCSLVKLLGSYPDAGE
;
A
#
# COMPACT_ATOMS: atom_id res chain seq x y z
N MET A 1 -37.14 -27.18 5.65
CA MET A 1 -36.26 -26.86 6.79
C MET A 1 -36.76 -25.57 7.40
N ASN A 2 -37.05 -25.54 8.71
CA ASN A 2 -37.50 -24.30 9.35
C ASN A 2 -36.30 -23.40 9.66
N LEU A 3 -36.55 -22.17 10.11
CA LEU A 3 -35.48 -21.20 10.40
C LEU A 3 -34.52 -21.69 11.49
N ASP A 4 -35.03 -22.36 12.52
CA ASP A 4 -34.23 -22.82 13.65
C ASP A 4 -33.33 -24.01 13.27
N ASP A 5 -33.80 -24.89 12.38
CA ASP A 5 -33.01 -25.98 11.82
C ASP A 5 -31.83 -25.44 11.00
N ILE A 6 -32.05 -24.39 10.19
CA ILE A 6 -30.98 -23.73 9.42
C ILE A 6 -29.96 -23.09 10.37
N ARG A 7 -30.42 -22.39 11.41
CA ARG A 7 -29.52 -21.77 12.41
C ARG A 7 -28.65 -22.79 13.12
N ARG A 8 -29.20 -23.93 13.52
CA ARG A 8 -28.41 -25.02 14.14
C ARG A 8 -27.35 -25.59 13.20
N GLN A 9 -27.63 -25.64 11.90
CA GLN A 9 -26.63 -26.05 10.91
C GLN A 9 -25.51 -25.00 10.79
N ILE A 10 -25.85 -23.71 10.80
CA ILE A 10 -24.87 -22.62 10.83
C ILE A 10 -24.00 -22.73 12.10
N ASP A 11 -24.60 -22.89 13.28
CA ASP A 11 -23.86 -23.03 14.54
C ASP A 11 -22.89 -24.22 14.54
N THR A 12 -23.26 -25.31 13.85
CA THR A 12 -22.38 -26.48 13.68
C THR A 12 -21.21 -26.16 12.76
N ILE A 13 -21.48 -25.51 11.62
CA ILE A 13 -20.44 -25.07 10.68
C ILE A 13 -19.49 -24.07 11.36
N ASP A 14 -20.00 -23.11 12.14
CA ASP A 14 -19.18 -22.11 12.81
C ASP A 14 -18.23 -22.74 13.84
N ARG A 15 -18.67 -23.80 14.52
CA ARG A 15 -17.82 -24.59 15.40
C ARG A 15 -16.71 -25.31 14.61
N ASP A 16 -17.08 -25.96 13.51
CA ASP A 16 -16.11 -26.65 12.66
C ASP A 16 -15.10 -25.67 12.06
N LEU A 17 -15.54 -24.48 11.65
CA LEU A 17 -14.68 -23.40 11.19
C LEU A 17 -13.71 -22.94 12.27
N LEU A 18 -14.17 -22.73 13.51
CA LEU A 18 -13.30 -22.35 14.62
C LEU A 18 -12.23 -23.40 14.91
N ASP A 19 -12.60 -24.68 14.89
CA ASP A 19 -11.66 -25.79 15.09
C ASP A 19 -10.63 -25.86 13.95
N LEU A 20 -11.06 -25.67 12.69
CA LEU A 20 -10.16 -25.65 11.54
C LEU A 20 -9.21 -24.45 11.55
N LEU A 21 -9.71 -23.26 11.93
CA LEU A 21 -8.90 -22.04 12.06
C LEU A 21 -7.87 -22.18 13.17
N SER A 22 -8.25 -22.78 14.31
CA SER A 22 -7.33 -23.01 15.43
C SER A 22 -6.21 -23.97 15.02
N ARG A 23 -6.55 -25.11 14.41
CA ARG A 23 -5.54 -26.06 13.88
C ARG A 23 -4.63 -25.43 12.83
N ARG A 24 -5.17 -24.56 11.98
CA ARG A 24 -4.38 -23.81 11.00
C ARG A 24 -3.41 -22.86 11.71
N ALA A 25 -3.84 -22.17 12.76
CA ALA A 25 -2.98 -21.28 13.53
C ALA A 25 -1.83 -22.04 14.20
N ASP A 26 -2.08 -23.23 14.75
CA ASP A 26 -1.04 -24.10 15.32
C ASP A 26 0.02 -24.49 14.27
N LEU A 27 -0.43 -24.91 13.08
CA LEU A 27 0.47 -25.25 11.97
C LEU A 27 1.25 -24.05 11.45
N VAL A 28 0.64 -22.86 11.43
CA VAL A 28 1.36 -21.63 11.10
C VAL A 28 2.46 -21.44 12.14
N HIS A 29 2.14 -21.42 13.43
CA HIS A 29 3.12 -21.27 14.51
C HIS A 29 4.32 -22.24 14.40
N GLU A 30 4.10 -23.51 14.06
CA GLU A 30 5.19 -24.47 13.78
C GLU A 30 6.09 -24.03 12.61
N VAL A 31 5.50 -23.49 11.54
CA VAL A 31 6.24 -22.89 10.42
C VAL A 31 7.05 -21.68 10.89
N GLY A 32 6.48 -20.79 11.71
CA GLY A 32 7.20 -19.66 12.32
C GLY A 32 8.41 -20.10 13.12
N VAL A 33 8.26 -21.14 13.97
CA VAL A 33 9.37 -21.73 14.74
C VAL A 33 10.48 -22.25 13.83
N VAL A 34 10.13 -22.96 12.75
CA VAL A 34 11.09 -23.46 11.75
C VAL A 34 11.79 -22.30 11.03
N LYS A 35 11.03 -21.31 10.57
CA LYS A 35 11.57 -20.14 9.87
C LYS A 35 12.53 -19.34 10.75
N LYS A 36 12.19 -19.15 12.03
CA LYS A 36 13.03 -18.43 13.00
C LYS A 36 14.33 -19.16 13.25
N ARG A 37 14.28 -20.49 13.40
CA ARG A 37 15.47 -21.35 13.53
C ARG A 37 16.38 -21.24 12.30
N ASP A 38 15.79 -21.20 11.12
CA ASP A 38 16.51 -21.22 9.84
C ASP A 38 16.83 -19.80 9.30
N GLY A 39 16.47 -18.74 10.06
CA GLY A 39 16.71 -17.34 9.71
C GLY A 39 15.94 -16.85 8.48
N LEU A 40 14.83 -17.49 8.12
CA LEU A 40 13.99 -17.17 6.96
C LEU A 40 13.03 -16.01 7.24
N GLN A 41 12.49 -15.37 6.20
CA GLN A 41 11.49 -14.31 6.37
C GLN A 41 10.16 -14.85 6.88
N ILE A 42 9.60 -14.18 7.88
CA ILE A 42 8.28 -14.48 8.44
C ILE A 42 7.21 -14.20 7.38
N TYR A 43 7.19 -12.97 6.85
CA TYR A 43 6.26 -12.58 5.80
C TYR A 43 6.77 -13.01 4.42
N ALA A 44 5.87 -13.65 3.66
CA ALA A 44 6.14 -14.32 2.39
C ALA A 44 5.03 -13.93 1.38
N PRO A 45 5.13 -12.76 0.74
CA PRO A 45 4.09 -12.24 -0.16
C PRO A 45 3.81 -13.16 -1.35
N GLU A 46 4.82 -13.90 -1.84
CA GLU A 46 4.70 -14.91 -2.88
C GLU A 46 3.73 -16.03 -2.48
N ARG A 47 3.83 -16.46 -1.21
CA ARG A 47 3.07 -17.59 -0.70
C ARG A 47 1.65 -17.19 -0.36
N GLU A 48 1.48 -15.95 0.10
CA GLU A 48 0.19 -15.30 0.28
C GLU A 48 -0.58 -15.26 -1.05
N GLU A 49 0.01 -14.70 -2.12
CA GLU A 49 -0.69 -14.59 -3.40
C GLU A 49 -0.94 -15.96 -4.06
N ALA A 50 0.01 -16.90 -3.95
CA ALA A 50 -0.20 -18.27 -4.43
C ALA A 50 -1.36 -18.98 -3.71
N LEU A 51 -1.47 -18.80 -2.39
CA LEU A 51 -2.59 -19.34 -1.61
C LEU A 51 -3.92 -18.69 -2.03
N LEU A 52 -3.97 -17.36 -2.12
CA LEU A 52 -5.18 -16.64 -2.50
C LEU A 52 -5.66 -17.05 -3.89
N ARG A 53 -4.75 -17.11 -4.87
CA ARG A 53 -5.08 -17.57 -6.24
C ARG A 53 -5.67 -18.98 -6.23
N ARG A 54 -5.02 -19.91 -5.53
CA ARG A 54 -5.49 -21.29 -5.42
C ARG A 54 -6.89 -21.38 -4.79
N LEU A 55 -7.15 -20.60 -3.73
CA LEU A 55 -8.46 -20.58 -3.07
C LEU A 55 -9.57 -20.05 -3.97
N ILE A 56 -9.26 -19.08 -4.82
CA ILE A 56 -10.20 -18.52 -5.80
C ILE A 56 -10.50 -19.55 -6.90
N GLU A 57 -9.47 -20.23 -7.41
CA GLU A 57 -9.63 -21.28 -8.42
C GLU A 57 -10.43 -22.48 -7.91
N MET A 58 -10.28 -22.83 -6.62
CA MET A 58 -11.03 -23.90 -5.96
C MET A 58 -12.44 -23.49 -5.54
N ASN A 59 -12.81 -22.22 -5.63
CA ASN A 59 -14.10 -21.74 -5.15
C ASN A 59 -15.23 -22.08 -6.12
N GLU A 60 -15.98 -23.14 -5.80
CA GLU A 60 -17.27 -23.48 -6.44
C GLU A 60 -18.48 -22.86 -5.70
N GLY A 61 -18.21 -22.10 -4.64
CA GLY A 61 -19.21 -21.53 -3.73
C GLY A 61 -19.81 -20.21 -4.20
N ARG A 62 -20.70 -19.66 -3.36
CA ARG A 62 -21.40 -18.38 -3.61
C ARG A 62 -20.58 -17.15 -3.19
N LEU A 63 -19.45 -17.34 -2.53
CA LEU A 63 -18.63 -16.24 -2.05
C LEU A 63 -17.94 -15.55 -3.23
N PRO A 64 -18.09 -14.22 -3.38
CA PRO A 64 -17.33 -13.46 -4.37
C PRO A 64 -15.82 -13.52 -4.08
N GLU A 65 -15.00 -13.44 -5.12
CA GLU A 65 -13.54 -13.42 -5.01
C GLU A 65 -13.04 -12.38 -3.98
N LYS A 66 -13.60 -11.16 -4.03
CA LYS A 66 -13.24 -10.07 -3.10
C LYS A 66 -13.44 -10.47 -1.63
N SER A 67 -14.53 -11.18 -1.32
CA SER A 67 -14.83 -11.65 0.02
C SER A 67 -13.86 -12.75 0.47
N ILE A 68 -13.50 -13.68 -0.43
CA ILE A 68 -12.53 -14.74 -0.12
C ILE A 68 -11.18 -14.14 0.22
N ARG A 69 -10.69 -13.20 -0.61
CA ARG A 69 -9.42 -12.49 -0.34
C ARG A 69 -9.45 -11.78 1.01
N ALA A 70 -10.53 -11.05 1.32
CA ALA A 70 -10.67 -10.33 2.58
C ALA A 70 -10.65 -11.27 3.80
N ILE A 71 -11.47 -12.34 3.77
CA ILE A 71 -11.56 -13.32 4.86
C ILE A 71 -10.20 -13.99 5.10
N TYR A 72 -9.57 -14.51 4.04
CA TYR A 72 -8.30 -15.21 4.20
C TYR A 72 -7.14 -14.29 4.56
N ARG A 73 -7.16 -13.00 4.17
CA ARG A 73 -6.19 -12.02 4.67
C ARG A 73 -6.32 -11.81 6.17
N GLU A 74 -7.52 -11.70 6.71
CA GLU A 74 -7.70 -11.59 8.17
C GLU A 74 -7.29 -12.87 8.91
N ILE A 75 -7.59 -14.05 8.35
CA ILE A 75 -7.11 -15.33 8.90
C ILE A 75 -5.57 -15.38 8.90
N MET A 76 -4.91 -14.90 7.84
CA MET A 76 -3.46 -14.83 7.76
C MET A 76 -2.89 -13.79 8.74
N SER A 77 -3.52 -12.63 8.84
CA SER A 77 -3.16 -11.55 9.78
C SER A 77 -3.20 -12.05 11.22
N ALA A 78 -4.29 -12.69 11.62
CA ALA A 78 -4.46 -13.26 12.96
C ALA A 78 -3.38 -14.31 13.27
N ALA A 79 -3.02 -15.14 12.28
CA ALA A 79 -1.95 -16.13 12.46
C ALA A 79 -0.56 -15.48 12.55
N LEU A 80 -0.27 -14.47 11.74
CA LEU A 80 0.99 -13.70 11.79
C LEU A 80 1.18 -12.99 13.13
N ALA A 81 0.09 -12.46 13.70
CA ALA A 81 0.08 -11.81 15.01
C ALA A 81 0.50 -12.76 16.15
N LEU A 82 0.37 -14.07 15.97
CA LEU A 82 0.79 -15.08 16.95
C LEU A 82 2.28 -15.45 16.84
N GLU A 83 2.98 -15.09 15.75
CA GLU A 83 4.32 -15.64 15.45
C GLU A 83 5.52 -14.81 15.94
N ASP A 84 5.34 -13.53 16.23
CA ASP A 84 6.30 -12.57 16.81
C ASP A 84 5.63 -11.19 16.56
N ASP A 85 6.04 -10.13 17.27
CA ASP A 85 5.49 -8.76 17.11
C ASP A 85 5.77 -8.15 15.73
N LEU A 86 5.14 -8.67 14.67
CA LEU A 86 5.23 -8.16 13.31
C LEU A 86 4.77 -6.71 13.32
N THR A 87 5.75 -5.80 13.22
CA THR A 87 5.51 -4.37 13.31
C THR A 87 5.66 -3.75 11.93
N ILE A 88 4.61 -3.07 11.47
CA ILE A 88 4.56 -2.41 10.17
C ILE A 88 4.70 -0.90 10.37
N ALA A 89 5.83 -0.35 9.95
CA ALA A 89 6.05 1.09 9.94
C ALA A 89 5.31 1.73 8.76
N TYR A 90 4.70 2.90 8.97
CA TYR A 90 4.02 3.63 7.90
C TYR A 90 4.08 5.13 8.15
N LEU A 91 3.87 5.93 7.10
CA LEU A 91 3.74 7.38 7.26
C LEU A 91 2.42 7.70 7.97
N GLY A 92 2.54 8.16 9.21
CA GLY A 92 1.43 8.52 10.08
C GLY A 92 0.76 9.86 9.72
N PRO A 93 -0.23 10.27 10.53
CA PRO A 93 -0.75 9.58 11.71
C PRO A 93 -1.62 8.35 11.35
N GLU A 94 -2.15 7.68 12.37
CA GLU A 94 -3.19 6.67 12.23
C GLU A 94 -4.42 7.21 11.44
N GLY A 95 -5.12 6.35 10.73
CA GLY A 95 -6.28 6.73 9.90
C GLY A 95 -5.96 7.28 8.51
N THR A 96 -4.70 7.59 8.22
CA THR A 96 -4.27 8.06 6.89
C THR A 96 -4.45 6.98 5.81
N TRP A 97 -4.32 7.40 4.54
CA TRP A 97 -4.33 6.45 3.42
C TRP A 97 -3.17 5.44 3.48
N THR A 98 -2.02 5.83 4.01
CA THR A 98 -0.89 4.92 4.22
C THR A 98 -1.20 3.88 5.29
N HIS A 99 -1.85 4.28 6.39
CA HIS A 99 -2.34 3.36 7.41
C HIS A 99 -3.33 2.34 6.81
N GLN A 100 -4.30 2.82 6.03
CA GLN A 100 -5.27 1.96 5.35
C GLN A 100 -4.61 1.01 4.35
N ALA A 101 -3.59 1.46 3.61
CA ALA A 101 -2.83 0.59 2.72
C ALA A 101 -2.14 -0.53 3.51
N ALA A 102 -1.55 -0.19 4.66
CA ALA A 102 -0.91 -1.16 5.54
C ALA A 102 -1.92 -2.19 6.08
N ILE A 103 -3.06 -1.75 6.61
CA ILE A 103 -4.18 -2.61 7.05
C ILE A 103 -4.68 -3.50 5.92
N LYS A 104 -4.89 -2.94 4.72
CA LYS A 104 -5.38 -3.70 3.56
C LYS A 104 -4.46 -4.88 3.19
N LYS A 105 -3.16 -4.72 3.42
CA LYS A 105 -2.15 -5.74 3.09
C LYS A 105 -1.89 -6.72 4.22
N PHE A 106 -1.78 -6.24 5.46
CA PHE A 106 -1.36 -7.05 6.60
C PHE A 106 -2.50 -7.43 7.56
N GLY A 107 -3.72 -6.94 7.32
CA GLY A 107 -4.91 -7.15 8.15
C GLY A 107 -4.83 -6.45 9.50
N HIS A 108 -5.86 -6.58 10.33
CA HIS A 108 -5.99 -5.75 11.53
C HIS A 108 -5.20 -6.26 12.75
N SER A 109 -4.73 -7.51 12.71
CA SER A 109 -4.23 -8.18 13.92
C SER A 109 -2.74 -7.93 14.21
N VAL A 110 -2.01 -7.27 13.30
CA VAL A 110 -0.57 -7.00 13.45
C VAL A 110 -0.30 -5.64 14.10
N ASN A 111 0.92 -5.43 14.58
CA ASN A 111 1.31 -4.15 15.19
C ASN A 111 1.61 -3.09 14.11
N TYR A 112 1.11 -1.88 14.31
CA TYR A 112 1.32 -0.74 13.42
C TYR A 112 2.09 0.37 14.11
N SER A 113 3.11 0.91 13.43
CA SER A 113 3.99 1.94 13.98
C SER A 113 3.98 3.20 13.10
N ALA A 114 3.20 4.20 13.54
CA ALA A 114 3.10 5.48 12.86
C ALA A 114 4.42 6.27 12.95
N GLN A 115 4.96 6.67 11.81
CA GLN A 115 6.16 7.51 11.71
C GLN A 115 5.83 8.93 11.25
N THR A 116 6.69 9.89 11.61
CA THR A 116 6.43 11.31 11.34
C THR A 116 6.80 11.73 9.91
N ASN A 117 7.75 11.04 9.31
CA ASN A 117 8.24 11.33 7.97
C ASN A 117 8.67 10.04 7.24
N PHE A 118 8.92 10.12 5.94
CA PHE A 118 9.29 8.95 5.14
C PHE A 118 10.65 8.35 5.54
N SER A 119 11.63 9.18 5.92
CA SER A 119 12.96 8.70 6.32
C SER A 119 12.86 7.81 7.55
N ASP A 120 12.04 8.19 8.53
CA ASP A 120 11.79 7.39 9.74
C ASP A 120 11.24 6.00 9.36
N VAL A 121 10.34 5.89 8.38
CA VAL A 121 9.80 4.58 7.93
C VAL A 121 10.93 3.68 7.41
N PHE A 122 11.81 4.23 6.56
CA PHE A 122 12.96 3.49 6.05
C PHE A 122 13.93 3.11 7.18
N ASP A 123 14.19 4.02 8.11
CA ASP A 123 15.09 3.82 9.25
C ASP A 123 14.59 2.71 10.19
N GLN A 124 13.29 2.69 10.51
CA GLN A 124 12.70 1.65 11.35
C GLN A 124 12.92 0.26 10.77
N VAL A 125 12.75 0.12 9.45
CA VAL A 125 12.93 -1.16 8.75
C VAL A 125 14.42 -1.52 8.64
N ALA A 126 15.27 -0.57 8.24
CA ALA A 126 16.71 -0.78 8.09
C ALA A 126 17.38 -1.18 9.43
N ARG A 127 16.86 -0.67 10.56
CA ARG A 127 17.33 -1.01 11.91
C ARG A 127 16.66 -2.25 12.50
N ARG A 128 15.74 -2.90 11.77
CA ARG A 128 14.94 -4.05 12.21
C ARG A 128 14.07 -3.76 13.45
N ALA A 129 13.73 -2.49 13.67
CA ALA A 129 12.76 -2.07 14.70
C ALA A 129 11.31 -2.23 14.19
N ALA A 130 11.10 -2.14 12.89
CA ALA A 130 9.91 -2.62 12.20
C ALA A 130 10.31 -3.72 11.21
N SER A 131 9.41 -4.68 10.99
CA SER A 131 9.64 -5.79 10.07
C SER A 131 9.49 -5.34 8.61
N TYR A 132 8.52 -4.46 8.36
CA TYR A 132 8.24 -3.90 7.04
C TYR A 132 7.82 -2.44 7.14
N GLY A 133 7.95 -1.72 6.03
CA GLY A 133 7.50 -0.33 5.88
C GLY A 133 6.48 -0.20 4.76
N VAL A 134 5.49 0.67 4.90
CA VAL A 134 4.55 1.02 3.83
C VAL A 134 4.72 2.48 3.45
N VAL A 135 5.03 2.72 2.18
CA VAL A 135 5.32 4.06 1.64
C VAL A 135 4.59 4.30 0.32
N PRO A 136 3.98 5.48 0.11
CA PRO A 136 3.40 5.85 -1.18
C PRO A 136 4.52 6.16 -2.19
N ILE A 137 4.33 5.74 -3.44
CA ILE A 137 5.29 6.01 -4.53
C ILE A 137 4.70 6.88 -5.63
N GLU A 138 3.38 6.83 -5.83
CA GLU A 138 2.71 7.54 -6.91
C GLU A 138 1.21 7.67 -6.62
N ASN A 139 0.64 8.81 -7.03
CA ASN A 139 -0.79 9.03 -7.09
C ASN A 139 -1.20 9.32 -8.55
N SER A 140 -2.32 8.74 -9.01
CA SER A 140 -2.78 8.88 -10.40
C SER A 140 -3.22 10.30 -10.79
N THR A 141 -3.40 11.19 -9.81
CA THR A 141 -3.76 12.60 -10.03
C THR A 141 -2.58 13.55 -9.83
N GLU A 142 -1.70 13.27 -8.86
CA GLU A 142 -0.60 14.18 -8.47
C GLU A 142 0.80 13.73 -8.91
N GLY A 143 0.92 12.52 -9.44
CA GLY A 143 2.18 11.98 -9.92
C GLY A 143 3.02 11.36 -8.80
N ALA A 144 4.34 11.35 -8.99
CA ALA A 144 5.28 10.62 -8.15
C ALA A 144 5.51 11.27 -6.78
N VAL A 145 5.62 10.44 -5.74
CA VAL A 145 6.04 10.88 -4.40
C VAL A 145 7.57 10.97 -4.37
N SER A 146 8.06 12.14 -4.75
CA SER A 146 9.49 12.43 -4.91
C SER A 146 10.35 12.06 -3.70
N HIS A 147 9.86 12.29 -2.48
CA HIS A 147 10.62 12.03 -1.26
C HIS A 147 10.88 10.53 -1.04
N THR A 148 9.88 9.68 -1.32
CA THR A 148 10.02 8.22 -1.25
C THR A 148 11.03 7.73 -2.28
N LEU A 149 10.96 8.24 -3.53
CA LEU A 149 11.91 7.90 -4.58
C LEU A 149 13.34 8.23 -4.15
N ASP A 150 13.57 9.46 -3.68
CA ASP A 150 14.89 9.91 -3.26
C ASP A 150 15.50 9.03 -2.14
N LEU A 151 14.68 8.47 -1.23
CA LEU A 151 15.15 7.56 -0.17
C LEU A 151 15.61 6.19 -0.69
N PHE A 152 15.05 5.71 -1.81
CA PHE A 152 15.48 4.46 -2.42
C PHE A 152 16.89 4.51 -2.99
N VAL A 153 17.46 5.70 -3.26
CA VAL A 153 18.82 5.84 -3.79
C VAL A 153 19.84 5.20 -2.85
N ASP A 154 19.77 5.54 -1.56
CA ASP A 154 20.78 5.16 -0.56
C ASP A 154 20.32 4.00 0.35
N SER A 155 19.03 3.70 0.36
CA SER A 155 18.47 2.63 1.19
C SER A 155 18.93 1.22 0.79
N PRO A 156 19.30 0.33 1.72
CA PRO A 156 19.58 -1.08 1.42
C PRO A 156 18.31 -1.94 1.28
N LEU A 157 17.13 -1.35 1.45
CA LEU A 157 15.86 -2.06 1.49
C LEU A 157 15.36 -2.44 0.10
N HIS A 158 14.57 -3.51 0.07
CA HIS A 158 13.95 -4.06 -1.13
C HIS A 158 12.44 -3.82 -1.11
N ILE A 159 11.85 -3.66 -2.28
CA ILE A 159 10.40 -3.65 -2.48
C ILE A 159 9.92 -5.10 -2.51
N CYS A 160 9.03 -5.44 -1.59
CA CYS A 160 8.51 -6.80 -1.40
C CYS A 160 7.09 -6.97 -1.97
N ALA A 161 6.32 -5.89 -2.07
CA ALA A 161 4.97 -5.90 -2.63
C ALA A 161 4.54 -4.49 -3.03
N GLN A 162 3.48 -4.42 -3.85
CA GLN A 162 2.74 -3.19 -4.11
C GLN A 162 1.31 -3.29 -3.60
N ILE A 163 0.71 -2.13 -3.31
CA ILE A 163 -0.68 -2.01 -2.87
C ILE A 163 -1.31 -0.85 -3.64
N LEU A 164 -2.45 -1.09 -4.29
CA LEU A 164 -3.22 -0.05 -4.97
C LEU A 164 -4.43 0.30 -4.09
N VAL A 165 -4.54 1.58 -3.69
CA VAL A 165 -5.65 2.06 -2.88
C VAL A 165 -6.37 3.15 -3.64
N ARG A 166 -7.66 2.93 -3.89
CA ARG A 166 -8.56 3.94 -4.42
C ARG A 166 -8.83 4.97 -3.33
N ILE A 167 -8.60 6.23 -3.65
CA ILE A 167 -8.75 7.35 -2.73
C ILE A 167 -10.17 7.88 -2.87
N GLU A 168 -11.00 7.55 -1.89
CA GLU A 168 -12.41 7.94 -1.82
C GLU A 168 -12.59 8.87 -0.61
N HIS A 169 -12.75 10.16 -0.88
CA HIS A 169 -12.98 11.12 0.19
C HIS A 169 -14.46 11.14 0.56
N GLY A 170 -14.74 11.28 1.85
CA GLY A 170 -16.09 11.49 2.35
C GLY A 170 -16.19 12.75 3.19
N LEU A 171 -17.40 13.32 3.21
CA LEU A 171 -17.77 14.38 4.15
C LEU A 171 -18.17 13.73 5.47
N MET A 172 -17.52 14.11 6.57
CA MET A 172 -17.80 13.57 7.90
C MET A 172 -18.02 14.68 8.94
N ALA A 173 -18.99 14.48 9.83
CA ALA A 173 -19.32 15.43 10.90
C ALA A 173 -20.07 14.75 12.05
N SER A 174 -20.10 15.41 13.22
CA SER A 174 -21.01 15.05 14.34
C SER A 174 -22.32 15.84 14.33
N ILE A 175 -22.52 16.69 13.33
CA ILE A 175 -23.68 17.58 13.17
C ILE A 175 -24.41 17.27 11.87
N PRO A 176 -25.71 17.62 11.77
CA PRO A 176 -26.43 17.58 10.50
C PRO A 176 -25.76 18.45 9.43
N ARG A 177 -25.91 18.03 8.18
CA ARG A 177 -25.30 18.68 7.01
C ARG A 177 -25.59 20.19 6.96
N GLU A 178 -26.80 20.58 7.32
CA GLU A 178 -27.31 21.95 7.18
C GLU A 178 -26.64 22.93 8.17
N GLN A 179 -25.99 22.42 9.22
CA GLN A 179 -25.31 23.22 10.24
C GLN A 179 -23.83 23.46 9.93
N ILE A 180 -23.32 22.90 8.83
CA ILE A 180 -21.91 22.99 8.47
C ILE A 180 -21.61 24.37 7.88
N THR A 181 -20.66 25.07 8.49
CA THR A 181 -20.15 26.38 8.05
C THR A 181 -18.67 26.35 7.70
N THR A 182 -17.93 25.34 8.17
CA THR A 182 -16.47 25.26 7.99
C THR A 182 -16.04 23.83 7.67
N LEU A 183 -15.18 23.67 6.67
CA LEU A 183 -14.63 22.40 6.22
C LEU A 183 -13.12 22.36 6.44
N TYR A 184 -12.66 21.36 7.20
CA TYR A 184 -11.24 21.08 7.40
C TYR A 184 -10.79 19.91 6.55
N SER A 185 -9.59 20.00 5.96
CA SER A 185 -8.88 18.84 5.41
C SER A 185 -7.42 19.15 5.09
N HIS A 186 -6.70 18.15 4.59
CA HIS A 186 -5.41 18.36 3.95
C HIS A 186 -5.57 19.15 2.63
N PRO A 187 -4.63 20.06 2.26
CA PRO A 187 -4.72 20.86 1.03
C PRO A 187 -5.02 20.03 -0.22
N GLN A 188 -4.37 18.87 -0.36
CA GLN A 188 -4.58 17.98 -1.51
C GLN A 188 -6.00 17.36 -1.52
N ALA A 189 -6.58 17.04 -0.37
CA ALA A 189 -7.95 16.51 -0.30
C ALA A 189 -8.98 17.60 -0.64
N LEU A 190 -8.78 18.84 -0.16
CA LEU A 190 -9.60 19.99 -0.55
C LEU A 190 -9.52 20.25 -2.07
N ALA A 191 -8.31 20.20 -2.64
CA ALA A 191 -8.10 20.37 -4.07
C ALA A 191 -8.80 19.29 -4.90
N GLN A 192 -8.77 18.03 -4.44
CA GLN A 192 -9.41 16.89 -5.11
C GLN A 192 -10.93 16.87 -4.99
N CYS A 193 -11.52 17.63 -4.07
CA CYS A 193 -12.97 17.73 -3.86
C CYS A 193 -13.53 19.12 -4.22
N ARG A 194 -12.72 19.96 -4.88
CA ARG A 194 -13.04 21.38 -5.07
C ARG A 194 -14.34 21.58 -5.85
N GLY A 195 -14.58 20.81 -6.91
CA GLY A 195 -15.79 20.89 -7.71
C GLY A 195 -17.04 20.56 -6.89
N TRP A 196 -16.99 19.48 -6.10
CA TRP A 196 -18.09 19.11 -5.21
C TRP A 196 -18.30 20.15 -4.09
N ILE A 197 -17.23 20.68 -3.48
CA ILE A 197 -17.30 21.69 -2.41
C ILE A 197 -17.99 22.95 -2.93
N MET A 198 -17.56 23.49 -4.08
CA MET A 198 -18.14 24.71 -4.64
C MET A 198 -19.62 24.56 -4.98
N LYS A 199 -20.08 23.35 -5.32
CA LYS A 199 -21.48 23.07 -5.63
C LYS A 199 -22.36 22.93 -4.37
N ASN A 200 -21.85 22.28 -3.33
CA ASN A 200 -22.64 21.88 -2.17
C ASN A 200 -22.49 22.83 -0.96
N PHE A 201 -21.31 23.44 -0.81
CA PHE A 201 -20.95 24.31 0.30
C PHE A 201 -20.30 25.61 -0.21
N PRO A 202 -20.98 26.39 -1.07
CA PRO A 202 -20.38 27.58 -1.72
C PRO A 202 -19.95 28.67 -0.74
N ASN A 203 -20.53 28.71 0.46
CA ASN A 203 -20.27 29.70 1.50
C ASN A 203 -19.45 29.16 2.67
N ALA A 204 -19.03 27.88 2.64
CA ALA A 204 -18.27 27.32 3.75
C ALA A 204 -16.82 27.82 3.72
N GLU A 205 -16.28 28.11 4.90
CA GLU A 205 -14.86 28.41 5.06
C GLU A 205 -14.03 27.14 4.93
N LEU A 206 -12.96 27.17 4.13
CA LEU A 206 -12.06 26.03 3.94
C LEU A 206 -10.78 26.25 4.74
N ILE A 207 -10.45 25.32 5.63
CA ILE A 207 -9.25 25.42 6.48
C ILE A 207 -8.33 24.23 6.24
N GLU A 208 -7.11 24.54 5.84
CA GLU A 208 -6.05 23.56 5.57
C GLU A 208 -5.36 23.11 6.86
N VAL A 209 -5.18 21.81 7.01
CA VAL A 209 -4.47 21.18 8.13
C VAL A 209 -3.50 20.10 7.65
N SER A 210 -2.68 19.58 8.57
CA SER A 210 -1.58 18.67 8.24
C SER A 210 -2.01 17.28 7.73
N SER A 211 -3.23 16.83 7.99
CA SER A 211 -3.73 15.54 7.49
C SER A 211 -5.26 15.46 7.51
N THR A 212 -5.82 14.51 6.75
CA THR A 212 -7.26 14.18 6.77
C THR A 212 -7.70 13.67 8.14
N THR A 213 -6.85 12.87 8.81
CA THR A 213 -7.09 12.43 10.20
C THR A 213 -7.16 13.62 11.16
N LYS A 214 -6.24 14.58 11.05
CA LYS A 214 -6.26 15.78 11.90
C LYS A 214 -7.52 16.61 11.70
N ALA A 215 -8.03 16.66 10.46
CA ALA A 215 -9.31 17.30 10.18
C ALA A 215 -10.48 16.59 10.88
N ALA A 216 -10.52 15.25 10.87
CA ALA A 216 -11.55 14.48 11.58
C ALA A 216 -11.51 14.74 13.10
N GLU A 217 -10.33 14.75 13.71
CA GLU A 217 -10.17 15.12 15.13
C GLU A 217 -10.76 16.50 15.43
N ILE A 218 -10.46 17.51 14.59
CA ILE A 218 -10.96 18.88 14.77
C ILE A 218 -12.48 18.93 14.58
N ALA A 219 -13.04 18.20 13.62
CA ALA A 219 -14.48 18.16 13.38
C ALA A 219 -15.25 17.56 14.56
N ARG A 220 -14.69 16.54 15.22
CA ARG A 220 -15.23 16.00 16.48
C ARG A 220 -15.20 17.07 17.58
N ASP A 221 -14.05 17.70 17.79
CA ASP A 221 -13.83 18.60 18.94
C ASP A 221 -14.58 19.94 18.80
N LYS A 222 -14.79 20.41 17.56
CA LYS A 222 -15.44 21.69 17.25
C LYS A 222 -16.81 21.53 16.60
N ALA A 223 -17.47 20.40 16.80
CA ALA A 223 -18.80 20.12 16.23
C ALA A 223 -19.81 21.24 16.50
N SER A 224 -19.83 21.82 17.71
CA SER A 224 -20.75 22.90 18.10
C SER A 224 -20.52 24.23 17.35
N GLN A 225 -19.41 24.37 16.62
CA GLN A 225 -19.06 25.56 15.83
C GLN A 225 -19.39 25.39 14.34
N GLY A 226 -20.15 24.35 13.96
CA GLY A 226 -20.50 24.12 12.55
C GLY A 226 -19.37 23.47 11.73
N VAL A 227 -18.46 22.73 12.38
CA VAL A 227 -17.28 22.17 11.74
C VAL A 227 -17.53 20.76 11.21
N ALA A 228 -17.08 20.51 9.98
CA ALA A 228 -16.99 19.20 9.37
C ALA A 228 -15.60 18.96 8.75
N ALA A 229 -15.31 17.71 8.41
CA ALA A 229 -14.05 17.29 7.81
C ALA A 229 -14.28 16.58 6.48
N ILE A 230 -13.27 16.66 5.61
CA ILE A 230 -13.14 15.83 4.41
C ILE A 230 -11.97 14.88 4.63
N GLY A 231 -12.17 13.59 4.40
CA GLY A 231 -11.13 12.59 4.65
C GLY A 231 -11.55 11.17 4.29
N SER A 232 -10.79 10.19 4.77
CA SER A 232 -11.08 8.78 4.56
C SER A 232 -12.22 8.28 5.46
N PRO A 233 -12.97 7.26 5.03
CA PRO A 233 -13.95 6.58 5.90
C PRO A 233 -13.35 6.06 7.21
N LEU A 234 -12.10 5.55 7.19
CA LEU A 234 -11.42 5.11 8.40
C LEU A 234 -11.23 6.25 9.42
N ALA A 235 -10.94 7.48 8.96
CA ALA A 235 -10.83 8.62 9.86
C ALA A 235 -12.18 8.96 10.50
N ALA A 236 -13.30 8.79 9.79
CA ALA A 236 -14.62 8.99 10.38
C ALA A 236 -14.90 7.97 11.49
N GLU A 237 -14.62 6.68 11.23
CA GLU A 237 -14.78 5.60 12.20
C GLU A 237 -13.96 5.82 13.47
N MET A 238 -12.67 6.13 13.32
CA MET A 238 -11.75 6.34 14.45
C MET A 238 -12.19 7.47 15.39
N TYR A 239 -12.79 8.52 14.85
CA TYR A 239 -13.23 9.68 15.63
C TYR A 239 -14.73 9.66 15.95
N GLY A 240 -15.44 8.57 15.61
CA GLY A 240 -16.88 8.43 15.85
C GLY A 240 -17.72 9.47 15.11
N LEU A 241 -17.28 9.89 13.92
CA LEU A 241 -18.01 10.84 13.08
C LEU A 241 -18.95 10.12 12.13
N SER A 242 -20.10 10.74 11.84
CA SER A 242 -21.02 10.25 10.83
C SER A 242 -20.51 10.60 9.44
N LEU A 243 -20.42 9.61 8.56
CA LEU A 243 -20.14 9.82 7.14
C LEU A 243 -21.43 10.29 6.45
N LEU A 244 -21.48 11.58 6.14
CA LEU A 244 -22.68 12.22 5.58
C LEU A 244 -22.79 12.04 4.07
N GLU A 245 -21.66 12.06 3.38
CA GLU A 245 -21.55 11.74 1.97
C GLU A 245 -20.25 10.99 1.69
N GLU A 246 -20.31 10.05 0.77
CA GLU A 246 -19.18 9.23 0.34
C GLU A 246 -18.77 9.58 -1.08
N SER A 247 -17.51 9.31 -1.42
CA SER A 247 -16.97 9.45 -2.78
C SER A 247 -17.15 10.85 -3.39
N ILE A 248 -16.86 11.90 -2.61
CA ILE A 248 -17.05 13.31 -2.99
C ILE A 248 -15.88 13.91 -3.82
N GLN A 249 -14.88 13.10 -4.14
CA GLN A 249 -13.76 13.50 -5.00
C GLN A 249 -14.20 13.77 -6.44
N ASP A 250 -13.58 14.76 -7.07
CA ASP A 250 -13.89 15.19 -8.44
C ASP A 250 -13.53 14.11 -9.48
N ARG A 251 -12.56 13.24 -9.17
CA ARG A 251 -12.14 12.12 -10.04
C ARG A 251 -12.37 10.78 -9.36
N ALA A 252 -13.30 10.00 -9.90
CA ALA A 252 -13.61 8.67 -9.38
C ALA A 252 -12.42 7.69 -9.45
N THR A 253 -11.48 7.87 -10.38
CA THR A 253 -10.35 6.94 -10.62
C THR A 253 -9.06 7.34 -9.89
N ASN A 254 -9.16 8.13 -8.81
CA ASN A 254 -8.00 8.52 -8.03
C ASN A 254 -7.45 7.30 -7.26
N THR A 255 -6.24 6.88 -7.58
CA THR A 255 -5.60 5.70 -6.99
C THR A 255 -4.18 6.06 -6.59
N THR A 256 -3.83 5.73 -5.35
CA THR A 256 -2.46 5.84 -4.87
C THR A 256 -1.83 4.46 -4.84
N ARG A 257 -0.63 4.36 -5.39
CA ARG A 257 0.21 3.18 -5.33
C ARG A 257 1.15 3.31 -4.14
N PHE A 258 1.12 2.30 -3.29
CA PHE A 258 2.01 2.12 -2.15
C PHE A 258 2.91 0.92 -2.39
N LEU A 259 4.08 0.94 -1.76
CA LEU A 259 5.06 -0.11 -1.76
C LEU A 259 5.26 -0.62 -0.35
N VAL A 260 5.42 -1.93 -0.22
CA VAL A 260 5.91 -2.57 1.00
C VAL A 260 7.42 -2.73 0.85
N ILE A 261 8.18 -2.18 1.80
CA ILE A 261 9.64 -2.29 1.85
C ILE A 261 10.07 -3.24 2.97
N GLY A 262 11.12 -4.00 2.74
CA GLY A 262 11.69 -4.96 3.68
C GLY A 262 13.18 -5.21 3.44
N GLU A 263 13.81 -6.00 4.32
CA GLU A 263 15.26 -6.21 4.26
C GLU A 263 15.70 -7.15 3.13
N LYS A 264 14.94 -8.22 2.85
CA LYS A 264 15.33 -9.24 1.87
C LYS A 264 14.43 -9.23 0.63
N PRO A 265 14.97 -9.58 -0.55
CA PRO A 265 14.20 -9.73 -1.78
C PRO A 265 13.20 -10.89 -1.69
N CYS A 266 12.20 -10.86 -2.57
CA CYS A 266 11.21 -11.93 -2.70
C CYS A 266 11.62 -12.90 -3.83
N PRO A 267 11.24 -14.19 -3.73
CA PRO A 267 11.41 -15.14 -4.83
C PRO A 267 10.35 -14.91 -5.95
N PRO A 268 10.58 -15.47 -7.15
CA PRO A 268 9.66 -15.31 -8.28
C PRO A 268 8.30 -15.98 -8.02
N THR A 269 7.24 -15.35 -8.52
CA THR A 269 5.86 -15.87 -8.51
C THR A 269 5.33 -16.25 -9.89
N GLY A 270 6.09 -15.90 -10.95
CA GLY A 270 5.73 -16.12 -12.35
C GLY A 270 4.84 -15.01 -12.93
N LYS A 271 4.34 -14.09 -12.11
CA LYS A 271 3.72 -12.84 -12.55
C LYS A 271 4.21 -11.71 -11.66
N ASP A 272 5.42 -11.25 -11.96
CA ASP A 272 6.17 -10.33 -11.14
C ASP A 272 6.40 -8.99 -11.85
N ARG A 273 6.74 -8.01 -11.03
CA ARG A 273 7.21 -6.70 -11.42
C ARG A 273 8.57 -6.47 -10.81
N THR A 274 9.49 -5.91 -11.58
CA THR A 274 10.83 -5.56 -11.13
C THR A 274 10.99 -4.05 -11.17
N SER A 275 11.22 -3.43 -10.02
CA SER A 275 11.52 -2.00 -9.93
C SER A 275 13.03 -1.79 -9.87
N ILE A 276 13.53 -0.88 -10.70
CA ILE A 276 14.94 -0.52 -10.76
C ILE A 276 15.14 0.99 -10.72
N LEU A 277 16.36 1.35 -10.34
CA LEU A 277 16.88 2.71 -10.41
C LEU A 277 18.18 2.66 -11.21
N PHE A 278 18.32 3.53 -12.21
CA PHE A 278 19.59 3.68 -12.90
C PHE A 278 19.95 5.14 -13.14
N SER A 279 21.23 5.44 -13.22
CA SER A 279 21.73 6.75 -13.66
C SER A 279 22.50 6.63 -14.96
N ILE A 280 22.39 7.66 -15.79
CA ILE A 280 23.07 7.71 -17.09
C ILE A 280 24.13 8.81 -17.08
N HIS A 281 25.15 8.64 -17.92
CA HIS A 281 26.06 9.74 -18.21
C HIS A 281 25.35 10.85 -18.98
N HIS A 282 25.70 12.10 -18.69
CA HIS A 282 25.13 13.26 -19.36
C HIS A 282 25.69 13.42 -20.79
N ARG A 283 25.21 12.58 -21.72
CA ARG A 283 25.57 12.62 -23.16
C ARG A 283 24.34 12.37 -24.03
N PRO A 284 24.25 12.99 -25.23
CA PRO A 284 23.16 12.75 -26.17
C PRO A 284 22.94 11.25 -26.46
N GLY A 285 21.68 10.82 -26.43
CA GLY A 285 21.29 9.44 -26.72
C GLY A 285 21.53 8.42 -25.60
N SER A 286 22.05 8.82 -24.44
CA SER A 286 22.33 7.88 -23.34
C SER A 286 21.07 7.20 -22.81
N LEU A 287 19.96 7.93 -22.66
CA LEU A 287 18.69 7.34 -22.26
C LEU A 287 18.16 6.37 -23.32
N VAL A 288 18.24 6.72 -24.60
CA VAL A 288 17.79 5.83 -25.69
C VAL A 288 18.54 4.50 -25.65
N LYS A 289 19.87 4.53 -25.49
CA LYS A 289 20.69 3.31 -25.38
C LYS A 289 20.32 2.49 -24.14
N ALA A 290 20.07 3.14 -23.01
CA ALA A 290 19.61 2.46 -21.82
C ALA A 290 18.25 1.76 -22.03
N LEU A 291 17.29 2.42 -22.66
CA LEU A 291 15.96 1.85 -22.92
C LEU A 291 15.97 0.77 -24.01
N GLN A 292 16.89 0.84 -24.97
CA GLN A 292 17.11 -0.21 -25.97
C GLN A 292 17.48 -1.55 -25.34
N ALA A 293 18.11 -1.55 -24.15
CA ALA A 293 18.38 -2.76 -23.40
C ALA A 293 17.11 -3.50 -22.96
N PHE A 294 15.95 -2.84 -22.84
CA PHE A 294 14.69 -3.50 -22.52
C PHE A 294 13.93 -3.91 -23.79
N ASP A 295 13.95 -3.06 -24.81
CA ASP A 295 13.34 -3.30 -26.12
C ASP A 295 13.92 -4.56 -26.79
N GLN A 296 15.25 -4.73 -26.74
CA GLN A 296 15.94 -5.90 -27.32
C GLN A 296 15.45 -7.24 -26.76
N PHE A 297 15.00 -7.27 -25.50
CA PHE A 297 14.54 -8.48 -24.82
C PHE A 297 13.00 -8.57 -24.72
N ASP A 298 12.28 -7.66 -25.38
CA ASP A 298 10.82 -7.58 -25.37
C ASP A 298 10.25 -7.44 -23.95
N ILE A 299 10.88 -6.57 -23.15
CA ILE A 299 10.47 -6.31 -21.75
C ILE A 299 9.61 -5.06 -21.69
N ASN A 300 8.35 -5.24 -21.32
CA ASN A 300 7.43 -4.14 -21.15
C ASN A 300 7.79 -3.27 -19.92
N MET A 301 7.91 -1.96 -20.14
CA MET A 301 8.06 -0.95 -19.11
C MET A 301 6.70 -0.32 -18.78
N SER A 302 6.36 -0.27 -17.51
CA SER A 302 5.07 0.28 -17.05
C SER A 302 5.18 1.64 -16.36
N LYS A 303 6.41 2.07 -16.02
CA LYS A 303 6.70 3.36 -15.41
C LYS A 303 8.10 3.80 -15.81
N ILE A 304 8.28 5.09 -16.07
CA ILE A 304 9.57 5.75 -16.12
C ILE A 304 9.45 7.14 -15.50
N GLU A 305 10.26 7.43 -14.49
CA GLU A 305 10.28 8.72 -13.79
C GLU A 305 11.71 9.23 -13.69
N SER A 306 11.97 10.48 -14.07
CA SER A 306 13.30 11.09 -14.02
C SER A 306 13.45 12.03 -12.83
N ARG A 307 14.58 11.96 -12.14
CA ARG A 307 14.92 12.82 -11.00
C ARG A 307 16.34 13.38 -11.16
N PRO A 308 16.59 14.65 -10.82
CA PRO A 308 17.96 15.14 -10.73
C PRO A 308 18.69 14.41 -9.59
N SER A 309 19.92 13.97 -9.84
CA SER A 309 20.78 13.39 -8.82
C SER A 309 21.13 14.45 -7.78
N ARG A 310 21.03 14.10 -6.49
CA ARG A 310 21.53 14.94 -5.40
C ARG A 310 23.02 14.75 -5.10
N GLN A 311 23.64 13.73 -5.70
CA GLN A 311 25.05 13.38 -5.46
C GLN A 311 26.01 14.04 -6.44
N LYS A 312 25.57 14.32 -7.68
CA LYS A 312 26.35 14.99 -8.72
C LYS A 312 25.49 15.91 -9.55
N ASP A 313 25.99 17.11 -9.79
CA ASP A 313 25.35 18.09 -10.66
C ASP A 313 25.15 17.50 -12.07
N TRP A 314 23.96 17.70 -12.63
CA TRP A 314 23.60 17.35 -14.02
C TRP A 314 23.53 15.85 -14.38
N GLU A 315 23.67 14.95 -13.40
CA GLU A 315 23.31 13.54 -13.56
C GLU A 315 21.82 13.32 -13.23
N TYR A 316 21.16 12.47 -14.02
CA TYR A 316 19.75 12.12 -13.80
C TYR A 316 19.64 10.65 -13.38
N ILE A 317 18.74 10.43 -12.43
CA ILE A 317 18.33 9.12 -11.95
C ILE A 317 16.97 8.80 -12.57
N PHE A 318 16.82 7.60 -13.10
CA PHE A 318 15.60 7.08 -13.68
C PHE A 318 15.08 5.92 -12.84
N TYR A 319 13.81 6.00 -12.48
CA TYR A 319 13.08 4.92 -11.81
C TYR A 319 12.20 4.23 -12.84
N VAL A 320 12.34 2.92 -12.97
CA VAL A 320 11.63 2.14 -13.99
C VAL A 320 11.02 0.89 -13.38
N ASP A 321 9.80 0.59 -13.78
CA ASP A 321 9.14 -0.68 -13.49
C ASP A 321 9.05 -1.55 -14.73
N LEU A 322 9.65 -2.73 -14.64
CA LEU A 322 9.72 -3.75 -15.66
C LEU A 322 8.74 -4.87 -15.37
N SER A 323 8.21 -5.48 -16.42
CA SER A 323 7.42 -6.71 -16.31
C SER A 323 8.36 -7.91 -16.23
N GLY A 324 8.14 -8.81 -15.27
CA GLY A 324 8.99 -9.98 -15.00
C GLY A 324 9.79 -9.87 -13.70
N HIS A 325 10.40 -10.98 -13.29
CA HIS A 325 11.26 -11.10 -12.11
C HIS A 325 12.73 -10.92 -12.48
N CYS A 326 13.59 -10.46 -11.57
CA CYS A 326 15.03 -10.27 -11.84
C CYS A 326 15.76 -11.58 -12.16
N ASP A 327 15.25 -12.72 -11.68
CA ASP A 327 15.76 -14.07 -11.97
C ASP A 327 15.27 -14.63 -13.31
N ASP A 328 14.32 -13.97 -13.98
CA ASP A 328 13.90 -14.39 -15.33
C ASP A 328 15.06 -14.16 -16.31
N PRO A 329 15.45 -15.15 -17.15
CA PRO A 329 16.61 -15.02 -18.01
C PRO A 329 16.61 -13.76 -18.89
N LYS A 330 15.45 -13.40 -19.44
CA LYS A 330 15.29 -12.18 -20.25
C LYS A 330 15.58 -10.90 -19.45
N VAL A 331 15.04 -10.81 -18.23
CA VAL A 331 15.20 -9.63 -17.37
C VAL A 331 16.64 -9.54 -16.87
N ALA A 332 17.23 -10.65 -16.45
CA ALA A 332 18.63 -10.71 -16.03
C ALA A 332 19.57 -10.24 -17.14
N GLU A 333 19.40 -10.75 -18.37
CA GLU A 333 20.21 -10.35 -19.53
C GLU A 333 20.02 -8.86 -19.88
N ALA A 334 18.79 -8.35 -19.82
CA ALA A 334 18.51 -6.94 -20.04
C ALA A 334 19.15 -6.03 -18.98
N LEU A 335 19.16 -6.44 -17.71
CA LEU A 335 19.83 -5.70 -16.64
C LEU A 335 21.34 -5.66 -16.83
N GLU A 336 21.96 -6.76 -17.29
CA GLU A 336 23.38 -6.79 -17.60
C GLU A 336 23.73 -5.94 -18.84
N GLU A 337 22.86 -5.90 -19.85
CA GLU A 337 23.04 -4.98 -20.98
C GLU A 337 22.90 -3.51 -20.52
N LEU A 338 21.92 -3.19 -19.67
CA LEU A 338 21.72 -1.86 -19.12
C LEU A 338 22.96 -1.35 -18.36
N ARG A 339 23.61 -2.21 -17.56
CA ARG A 339 24.82 -1.88 -16.80
C ARG A 339 25.97 -1.37 -17.67
N LYS A 340 26.02 -1.73 -18.96
CA LYS A 340 27.06 -1.26 -19.90
C LYS A 340 26.88 0.20 -20.28
N HIS A 341 25.67 0.74 -20.19
CA HIS A 341 25.32 2.10 -20.63
C HIS A 341 25.06 3.06 -19.47
N CYS A 342 24.99 2.55 -18.24
CA CYS A 342 24.63 3.30 -17.03
C CYS A 342 25.79 3.42 -16.05
N SER A 343 25.86 4.53 -15.31
CA SER A 343 26.86 4.74 -14.25
C SER A 343 26.47 4.03 -12.94
N LEU A 344 25.18 3.80 -12.74
CA LEU A 344 24.61 3.05 -11.62
C LEU A 344 23.40 2.28 -12.14
N VAL A 345 23.28 1.02 -11.72
CA VAL A 345 22.03 0.25 -11.83
C VAL A 345 21.81 -0.43 -10.50
N LYS A 346 20.73 -0.06 -9.83
CA LYS A 346 20.29 -0.59 -8.55
C LYS A 346 18.95 -1.28 -8.74
N LEU A 347 18.91 -2.56 -8.37
CA LEU A 347 17.67 -3.31 -8.25
C LEU A 347 16.99 -2.88 -6.94
N LEU A 348 15.76 -2.36 -7.04
CA LEU A 348 14.96 -1.99 -5.87
C LEU A 348 14.14 -3.18 -5.36
N GLY A 349 13.82 -4.14 -6.21
CA GLY A 349 13.15 -5.37 -5.82
C GLY A 349 12.32 -5.96 -6.94
N SER A 350 12.07 -7.26 -6.85
CA SER A 350 11.12 -8.00 -7.69
C SER A 350 10.03 -8.58 -6.80
N TYR A 351 8.78 -8.35 -7.17
CA TYR A 351 7.62 -8.62 -6.31
C TYR A 351 6.37 -8.93 -7.13
N PRO A 352 5.34 -9.57 -6.54
CA PRO A 352 4.14 -9.96 -7.27
C PRO A 352 3.46 -8.76 -7.94
N ASP A 353 3.16 -8.88 -9.23
CA ASP A 353 2.33 -7.90 -9.98
C ASP A 353 0.84 -8.20 -9.76
N ALA A 354 0.45 -8.21 -8.48
CA ALA A 354 -0.94 -8.24 -8.08
C ALA A 354 -1.54 -6.87 -8.41
N GLY A 355 -2.32 -6.82 -9.48
CA GLY A 355 -3.21 -5.69 -9.75
C GLY A 355 -4.38 -5.77 -8.77
N GLU A 356 -4.57 -4.72 -7.98
CA GLU A 356 -5.84 -4.47 -7.29
C GLU A 356 -6.59 -3.32 -7.94
#